data_AF-A0A8S1DWP2-F1
#
_entry.id   AF-A0A8S1DWP2-F1
#
_cell.length_a   1.000
_cell.length_b   1.000
_cell.length_c   1.000
_cell.angle_alpha   90.00
_cell.angle_beta   90.00
_cell.angle_gamma   90.00
#
_symmetry.space_group_name_H-M   'P 1'
#
loop_
_entity.id
_entity.type
_entity.pdbx_description
1 polymer ?
#
loop_
_entity_poly.entity_id
_entity_poly.type
_entity_poly.pdbx_seq_one_letter_code
_entity_poly.pdbx_strand_id
1 'polypeptide(L)'
;MNAQLKFVVDELKALYPKKDYNIIEFDGFEPDQLVQILSNVICTIESKEAVNTRSENREMTIKRLLNSLYIMKYRPPSGNEYDLAQSLFLGEKSAILPLLEWLLKERSTLEKRAYLGRYLIKIEVPPALRGDSNLEELFENYEQLLETFKDAHREREQHLSAGSNTGELRGDLAVMEREREIVAAKVATLQKTRVEGSKANAALLARVKALRESRAKRDMLLEQKARLQTTCVEMERFVARTKQQVAEARRAAHGVTPQGLLQRAEEEEKVSTYIANEKIPADMKSGQTQLQLLREVASQTCLTRSDLAQVEQQVRALSSEVNALLERRMAAADPADDKLTPFKQQAAMLGRKKEAAAEALGELKKESAALKSKLEKIQGQLMPGEELPLTEEQFKKYMGQLKPRTELFKAKRSQLSSQTAECGVLSRTLEILRSNHELAQRQLGDEERRLGLSGYSSTASQLAEVNATKTELDLQKESKLEALSKTILELNQIIASKKAKLAPAIQGFKLLNFYLNVSLPFSAV
;
A
#
# COMPACT_ATOMS: atom_id res chain seq x y z
N MET A 1 -3.13 25.15 48.65
CA MET A 1 -3.99 25.21 49.86
C MET A 1 -5.47 25.01 49.55
N ASN A 2 -6.19 25.93 48.89
CA ASN A 2 -7.65 25.82 48.75
C ASN A 2 -8.13 24.60 47.93
N ALA A 3 -7.40 24.21 46.86
CA ALA A 3 -7.71 23.02 46.08
C ALA A 3 -7.42 21.70 46.84
N GLN A 4 -6.36 21.66 47.65
CA GLN A 4 -5.97 20.50 48.45
C GLN A 4 -6.96 20.28 49.60
N LEU A 5 -7.35 21.36 50.27
CA LEU A 5 -8.36 21.33 51.32
C LEU A 5 -9.72 20.86 50.77
N LYS A 6 -10.12 21.36 49.59
CA LYS A 6 -11.34 20.90 48.91
C LYS A 6 -11.30 19.42 48.59
N PHE A 7 -10.19 18.93 48.02
CA PHE A 7 -10.02 17.51 47.72
C PHE A 7 -10.10 16.64 48.98
N VAL A 8 -9.41 17.01 50.05
CA VAL A 8 -9.43 16.26 51.33
C VAL A 8 -10.85 16.23 51.91
N VAL A 9 -11.58 17.34 51.90
CA VAL A 9 -12.95 17.39 52.43
C VAL A 9 -13.91 16.55 51.59
N ASP A 10 -13.82 16.59 50.26
CA ASP A 10 -14.68 15.82 49.36
C ASP A 10 -14.44 14.29 49.54
N GLU A 11 -13.18 13.87 49.65
CA GLU A 11 -12.83 12.46 49.93
C GLU A 11 -13.20 12.01 51.35
N LEU A 12 -13.07 12.90 52.35
CA LEU A 12 -13.50 12.59 53.73
C LEU A 12 -15.02 12.45 53.83
N LYS A 13 -15.81 13.23 53.07
CA LYS A 13 -17.26 13.05 52.95
C LYS A 13 -17.61 11.70 52.34
N ALA A 14 -16.87 11.27 51.31
CA ALA A 14 -17.06 9.95 50.71
C ALA A 14 -16.75 8.81 51.69
N LEU A 15 -15.72 8.98 52.53
CA LEU A 15 -15.29 8.02 53.55
C LEU A 15 -16.25 7.91 54.74
N TYR A 16 -16.75 9.04 55.22
CA TYR A 16 -17.62 9.11 56.39
C TYR A 16 -18.92 9.84 56.06
N PRO A 17 -19.86 9.20 55.34
CA PRO A 17 -21.14 9.83 54.96
C PRO A 17 -21.99 10.28 56.16
N LYS A 18 -21.68 9.78 57.36
CA LYS A 18 -22.35 10.13 58.62
C LYS A 18 -21.80 11.41 59.28
N LYS A 19 -20.74 12.02 58.74
CA LYS A 19 -20.13 13.25 59.26
C LYS A 19 -20.10 14.31 58.16
N ASP A 20 -20.86 15.38 58.34
CA ASP A 20 -20.96 16.49 57.39
C ASP A 20 -19.76 17.43 57.51
N TYR A 21 -18.60 17.05 56.96
CA TYR A 21 -17.42 17.90 56.99
C TYR A 21 -17.56 19.10 56.03
N ASN A 22 -17.65 20.34 56.52
CA ASN A 22 -17.59 21.52 55.65
C ASN A 22 -16.15 22.10 55.55
N ILE A 23 -15.82 22.79 54.45
CA ILE A 23 -14.49 23.41 54.26
C ILE A 23 -14.17 24.40 55.40
N ILE A 24 -15.19 25.15 55.85
CA ILE A 24 -15.07 26.12 56.94
C ILE A 24 -14.87 25.42 58.29
N GLU A 25 -15.59 24.33 58.52
CA GLU A 25 -15.45 23.52 59.75
C GLU A 25 -14.10 22.81 59.80
N PHE A 26 -13.61 22.34 58.65
CA PHE A 26 -12.31 21.70 58.56
C PHE A 26 -11.16 22.67 58.85
N ASP A 27 -11.28 23.92 58.40
CA ASP A 27 -10.32 24.97 58.74
C ASP A 27 -10.50 25.49 60.19
N GLY A 28 -11.63 25.22 60.84
CA GLY A 28 -11.87 25.55 62.25
C GLY A 28 -11.37 24.50 63.26
N PHE A 29 -10.93 23.31 62.82
CA PHE A 29 -10.59 22.22 63.74
C PHE A 29 -9.31 22.49 64.56
N GLU A 30 -9.38 22.11 65.83
CA GLU A 30 -8.23 22.14 66.75
C GLU A 30 -7.17 21.08 66.36
N PRO A 31 -5.90 21.30 66.72
CA PRO A 31 -4.81 20.35 66.44
C PRO A 31 -5.10 18.91 66.90
N ASP A 32 -5.72 18.73 68.07
CA ASP A 32 -6.09 17.41 68.58
C ASP A 32 -7.17 16.72 67.73
N GLN A 33 -8.09 17.51 67.15
CA GLN A 33 -9.15 17.00 66.27
C GLN A 33 -8.57 16.58 64.91
N LEU A 34 -7.60 17.33 64.39
CA LEU A 34 -6.90 16.98 63.14
C LEU A 34 -6.10 15.68 63.28
N VAL A 35 -5.39 15.50 64.40
CA VAL A 35 -4.67 14.25 64.70
C VAL A 35 -5.65 13.08 64.89
N GLN A 36 -6.83 13.31 65.48
CA GLN A 36 -7.88 12.29 65.57
C GLN A 36 -8.42 11.90 64.19
N ILE A 37 -8.66 12.88 63.31
CA ILE A 37 -9.11 12.62 61.92
C ILE A 37 -8.05 11.80 61.19
N LEU A 38 -6.77 12.18 61.29
CA LEU A 38 -5.66 11.43 60.72
C LEU A 38 -5.59 9.99 61.27
N SER A 39 -5.71 9.82 62.58
CA SER A 39 -5.75 8.50 63.22
C SER A 39 -6.91 7.65 62.70
N ASN A 40 -8.10 8.24 62.55
CA ASN A 40 -9.27 7.52 62.02
C ASN A 40 -9.08 7.12 60.56
N VAL A 41 -8.51 8.00 59.73
CA VAL A 41 -8.20 7.72 58.32
C VAL A 41 -7.19 6.57 58.23
N ILE A 42 -6.11 6.60 59.02
CA ILE A 42 -5.12 5.51 59.06
C ILE A 42 -5.74 4.22 59.58
N CYS A 43 -6.56 4.25 60.65
CA CYS A 43 -7.27 3.06 61.13
C CYS A 43 -8.20 2.48 60.06
N THR A 44 -8.84 3.32 59.25
CA THR A 44 -9.71 2.87 58.14
C THR A 44 -8.89 2.19 57.05
N ILE A 45 -7.72 2.74 56.69
CA ILE A 45 -6.80 2.14 55.72
C ILE A 45 -6.24 0.81 56.24
N GLU A 46 -5.91 0.72 57.54
CA GLU A 46 -5.42 -0.50 58.18
C GLU A 46 -6.53 -1.50 58.56
N SER A 47 -7.80 -1.15 58.36
CA SER A 47 -8.97 -1.93 58.82
C SER A 47 -8.93 -2.27 60.33
N LYS A 48 -8.44 -1.35 61.17
CA LYS A 48 -8.42 -1.46 62.63
C LYS A 48 -9.54 -0.64 63.27
N GLU A 49 -9.92 -0.98 64.50
CA GLU A 49 -10.88 -0.17 65.26
C GLU A 49 -10.36 1.26 65.48
N ALA A 50 -11.28 2.21 65.47
CA ALA A 50 -10.95 3.62 65.65
C ALA A 50 -10.47 3.87 67.08
N VAL A 51 -9.20 4.25 67.22
CA VAL A 51 -8.60 4.58 68.51
C VAL A 51 -8.89 6.04 68.86
N ASN A 52 -9.44 6.29 70.04
CA ASN A 52 -9.62 7.64 70.56
C ASN A 52 -8.28 8.19 71.07
N THR A 53 -7.75 9.20 70.40
CA THR A 53 -6.47 9.87 70.73
C THR A 53 -6.50 10.57 72.09
N ARG A 54 -7.69 10.82 72.67
CA ARG A 54 -7.84 11.41 74.02
C ARG A 54 -7.55 10.45 75.17
N SER A 55 -7.63 9.14 74.94
CA SER A 55 -7.33 8.12 75.97
C SER A 55 -5.87 7.65 75.95
N GLU A 56 -5.10 7.99 74.91
CA GLU A 56 -3.69 7.62 74.77
C GLU A 56 -2.77 8.80 75.14
N ASN A 57 -1.55 8.50 75.62
CA ASN A 57 -0.50 9.50 75.72
C ASN A 57 -0.11 9.98 74.31
N ARG A 58 -0.03 11.30 74.09
CA ARG A 58 0.29 11.90 72.78
C ARG A 58 1.54 11.31 72.14
N GLU A 59 2.58 11.00 72.93
CA GLU A 59 3.79 10.37 72.44
C GLU A 59 3.57 8.95 71.92
N MET A 60 2.69 8.18 72.56
CA MET A 60 2.34 6.82 72.12
C MET A 60 1.49 6.84 70.86
N THR A 61 0.56 7.79 70.75
CA THR A 61 -0.24 8.00 69.53
C THR A 61 0.66 8.32 68.35
N ILE A 62 1.64 9.22 68.52
CA ILE A 62 2.53 9.62 67.43
C ILE A 62 3.45 8.49 67.04
N LYS A 63 4.00 7.72 67.99
CA LYS A 63 4.78 6.51 67.68
C LYS A 63 3.95 5.50 66.88
N ARG A 64 2.68 5.30 67.22
CA ARG A 64 1.76 4.45 66.47
C ARG A 64 1.53 4.98 65.05
N LEU A 65 1.22 6.26 64.91
CA LEU A 65 1.01 6.90 63.60
C LEU A 65 2.27 6.84 62.73
N LEU A 66 3.45 7.13 63.29
CA LEU A 66 4.72 7.05 62.58
C LEU A 66 5.05 5.61 62.14
N ASN A 67 4.77 4.60 62.97
CA ASN A 67 4.94 3.21 62.59
C ASN A 67 4.00 2.84 61.42
N SER A 68 2.72 3.22 61.49
CA SER A 68 1.77 3.04 60.38
C SER A 68 2.23 3.74 59.09
N LEU A 69 2.74 4.97 59.20
CA LEU A 69 3.30 5.71 58.06
C LEU A 69 4.57 5.07 57.48
N TYR A 70 5.41 4.48 58.34
CA TYR A 70 6.59 3.72 57.93
C TYR A 70 6.21 2.47 57.14
N ILE A 71 5.19 1.72 57.59
CA ILE A 71 4.64 0.55 56.89
C ILE A 71 4.11 0.96 55.51
N MET A 72 3.42 2.10 55.44
CA MET A 72 2.89 2.66 54.19
C MET A 72 3.98 3.28 53.29
N LYS A 73 5.23 3.37 53.76
CA LYS A 73 6.39 4.00 53.08
C LYS A 73 6.16 5.47 52.74
N TYR A 74 5.51 6.21 53.64
CA TYR A 74 5.37 7.65 53.49
C TYR A 74 6.72 8.35 53.62
N ARG A 75 7.01 9.31 52.72
CA ARG A 75 8.16 10.20 52.85
C ARG A 75 7.67 11.65 53.03
N PRO A 76 8.03 12.32 54.12
CA PRO A 76 7.62 13.70 54.34
C PRO A 76 8.25 14.64 53.29
N PRO A 77 7.54 15.71 52.86
CA PRO A 77 8.07 16.71 51.94
C PRO A 77 9.34 17.43 52.44
N SER A 78 9.53 17.49 53.76
CA SER A 78 10.69 18.10 54.42
C SER A 78 11.94 17.20 54.44
N GLY A 79 11.82 15.90 54.11
CA GLY A 79 12.93 14.95 54.12
C GLY A 79 13.41 14.49 55.51
N ASN A 80 13.03 15.20 56.59
CA ASN A 80 13.39 14.87 57.97
C ASN A 80 12.22 14.21 58.72
N GLU A 81 12.44 12.99 59.23
CA GLU A 81 11.45 12.24 60.04
C GLU A 81 11.22 12.87 61.41
N TYR A 82 12.25 13.51 61.98
CA TYR A 82 12.16 14.20 63.27
C TYR A 82 11.25 15.43 63.21
N ASP A 83 11.35 16.21 62.13
CA ASP A 83 10.50 17.37 61.90
C ASP A 83 9.04 16.96 61.70
N LEU A 84 8.80 15.83 61.00
CA LEU A 84 7.45 15.25 60.90
C LEU A 84 6.89 14.84 62.26
N ALA A 85 7.71 14.21 63.12
CA ALA A 85 7.29 13.83 64.47
C ALA A 85 6.94 15.06 65.33
N GLN A 86 7.72 16.14 65.23
CA GLN A 86 7.44 17.40 65.92
C GLN A 86 6.20 18.11 65.38
N SER A 87 6.02 18.21 64.06
CA SER A 87 4.84 18.81 63.44
C SER A 87 3.56 18.00 63.70
N LEU A 88 3.66 16.67 63.80
CA LEU A 88 2.54 15.81 64.23
C LEU A 88 2.24 15.96 65.73
N PHE A 89 3.26 16.19 66.56
CA PHE A 89 3.10 16.45 67.99
C PHE A 89 2.39 17.78 68.27
N LEU A 90 2.73 18.82 67.50
CA LEU A 90 2.10 20.14 67.57
C LEU A 90 0.76 20.20 66.83
N GLY A 91 0.48 19.22 65.97
CA GLY A 91 -0.73 19.13 65.15
C GLY A 91 -0.80 20.24 64.08
N GLU A 92 0.33 20.55 63.45
CA GLU A 92 0.42 21.60 62.44
C GLU A 92 -0.34 21.24 61.17
N LYS A 93 -1.24 22.14 60.75
CA LYS A 93 -2.04 21.99 59.51
C LYS A 93 -1.18 21.86 58.26
N SER A 94 -0.03 22.53 58.21
CA SER A 94 0.92 22.51 57.10
C SER A 94 1.49 21.12 56.82
N ALA A 95 1.61 20.26 57.84
CA ALA A 95 2.11 18.89 57.71
C ALA A 95 0.97 17.86 57.56
N ILE A 96 -0.15 18.04 58.27
CA ILE A 96 -1.27 17.09 58.25
C ILE A 96 -2.05 17.15 56.93
N LEU A 97 -2.24 18.33 56.33
CA LEU A 97 -3.02 18.46 55.09
C LEU A 97 -2.36 17.73 53.90
N PRO A 98 -1.06 17.90 53.61
CA PRO A 98 -0.39 17.12 52.57
C PRO A 98 -0.37 15.61 52.87
N LEU A 99 -0.31 15.24 54.15
CA LEU A 99 -0.35 13.84 54.55
C LEU A 99 -1.72 13.21 54.29
N LEU A 100 -2.81 13.90 54.65
CA LEU A 100 -4.17 13.47 54.35
C LEU A 100 -4.42 13.41 52.84
N GLU A 101 -3.96 14.40 52.09
CA GLU A 101 -4.04 14.39 50.63
C GLU A 101 -3.36 13.15 50.04
N TRP A 102 -2.17 12.80 50.52
CA TRP A 102 -1.45 11.61 50.08
C TRP A 102 -2.18 10.30 50.44
N LEU A 103 -2.67 10.19 51.68
CA LEU A 103 -3.41 9.02 52.15
C LEU A 103 -4.70 8.78 51.35
N LEU A 104 -5.38 9.87 50.95
CA LEU A 104 -6.66 9.80 50.26
C LEU A 104 -6.49 9.58 48.74
N LYS A 105 -5.46 10.16 48.12
CA LYS A 105 -5.22 10.06 46.68
C LYS A 105 -4.94 8.63 46.20
N GLU A 106 -4.23 7.84 47.00
CA GLU A 106 -3.82 6.47 46.65
C GLU A 106 -4.36 5.42 47.63
N ARG A 107 -5.58 5.63 48.13
CA ARG A 107 -6.19 4.79 49.17
C ARG A 107 -6.14 3.28 48.88
N SER A 108 -6.50 2.86 47.67
CA SER A 108 -6.54 1.43 47.31
C SER A 108 -5.16 0.77 47.29
N THR A 109 -4.10 1.50 46.98
CA THR A 109 -2.73 0.97 47.04
C THR A 109 -2.22 0.93 48.47
N LEU A 110 -2.60 1.92 49.28
CA LEU A 110 -2.24 2.01 50.70
C LEU A 110 -2.96 0.95 51.54
N GLU A 111 -4.23 0.66 51.26
CA GLU A 111 -4.96 -0.45 51.88
C GLU A 111 -4.28 -1.80 51.58
N LYS A 112 -3.87 -2.02 50.32
CA LYS A 112 -3.09 -3.22 49.94
C LYS A 112 -1.75 -3.28 50.66
N ARG A 113 -1.03 -2.16 50.77
CA ARG A 113 0.26 -2.10 51.48
C ARG A 113 0.12 -2.31 52.98
N ALA A 114 -0.89 -1.72 53.61
CA ALA A 114 -1.19 -1.91 55.02
C ALA A 114 -1.54 -3.38 55.32
N TYR A 115 -2.37 -3.99 54.46
CA TYR A 115 -2.70 -5.40 54.52
C TYR A 115 -1.45 -6.29 54.39
N LEU A 116 -0.62 -6.06 53.37
CA LEU A 116 0.61 -6.82 53.14
C LEU A 116 1.64 -6.59 54.26
N GLY A 117 1.75 -5.37 54.78
CA GLY A 117 2.67 -5.01 55.86
C GLY A 117 2.42 -5.81 57.14
N ARG A 118 1.16 -6.15 57.43
CA ARG A 118 0.82 -7.02 58.58
C ARG A 118 1.46 -8.41 58.50
N TYR A 119 1.65 -8.93 57.28
CA TYR A 119 2.12 -10.30 57.06
C TYR A 119 3.57 -10.37 56.60
N LEU A 120 4.05 -9.38 55.83
CA LEU A 120 5.37 -9.41 55.18
C LEU A 120 6.50 -8.77 55.99
N ILE A 121 6.20 -8.06 57.09
CA ILE A 121 7.25 -7.53 57.98
C ILE A 121 7.82 -8.71 58.76
N LYS A 122 9.08 -9.05 58.46
CA LYS A 122 9.79 -10.15 59.11
C LYS A 122 9.96 -9.86 60.60
N ILE A 123 9.73 -10.88 61.42
CA ILE A 123 10.08 -10.84 62.84
C ILE A 123 11.60 -10.94 62.93
N GLU A 124 12.25 -9.92 63.49
CA GLU A 124 13.71 -9.95 63.70
C GLU A 124 14.04 -10.93 64.84
N VAL A 125 14.63 -12.08 64.51
CA VAL A 125 15.13 -13.03 65.51
C VAL A 125 16.50 -12.54 66.01
N PRO A 126 16.65 -12.27 67.32
CA PRO A 126 17.90 -11.83 67.90
C PRO A 126 19.05 -12.82 67.59
N PRO A 127 20.25 -12.33 67.26
CA PRO A 127 21.37 -13.17 66.85
C PRO A 127 21.83 -14.18 67.91
N ALA A 128 21.51 -13.95 69.19
CA ALA A 128 21.78 -14.89 70.28
C ALA A 128 20.95 -16.19 70.24
N LEU A 129 19.80 -16.17 69.56
CA LEU A 129 18.89 -17.32 69.44
C LEU A 129 19.05 -18.08 68.12
N ARG A 130 19.92 -17.61 67.21
CA ARG A 130 20.18 -18.26 65.91
C ARG A 130 21.07 -19.51 65.99
N GLY A 131 21.59 -19.85 67.18
CA GLY A 131 22.41 -21.05 67.38
C GLY A 131 21.61 -22.32 67.64
N ASP A 132 20.29 -22.22 67.83
CA ASP A 132 19.41 -23.37 68.06
C ASP A 132 18.87 -23.89 66.72
N SER A 133 19.28 -25.11 66.35
CA SER A 133 18.90 -25.77 65.08
C SER A 133 17.39 -25.84 64.87
N ASN A 134 16.59 -26.00 65.94
CA ASN A 134 15.14 -26.09 65.83
C ASN A 134 14.50 -24.73 65.47
N LEU A 135 15.09 -23.63 65.94
CA LEU A 135 14.61 -22.27 65.63
C LEU A 135 14.95 -21.87 64.20
N GLU A 136 16.09 -22.33 63.68
CA GLU A 136 16.51 -22.10 62.30
C GLU A 136 15.57 -22.84 61.32
N GLU A 137 15.26 -24.12 61.56
CA GLU A 137 14.28 -24.86 60.77
C GLU A 137 12.88 -24.22 60.79
N LEU A 138 12.44 -23.70 61.94
CA LEU A 138 11.16 -23.00 62.04
C LEU A 138 11.17 -21.68 61.27
N PHE A 139 12.30 -20.97 61.26
CA PHE A 139 12.47 -19.73 60.51
C PHE A 139 12.49 -19.98 58.99
N GLU A 140 13.14 -21.05 58.53
CA GLU A 140 13.09 -21.48 57.12
C GLU A 140 11.67 -21.82 56.68
N ASN A 141 10.92 -22.58 57.50
CA ASN A 141 9.52 -22.90 57.24
C ASN A 141 8.65 -21.62 57.17
N TYR A 142 8.91 -20.64 58.04
CA TYR A 142 8.25 -19.34 58.02
C TYR A 142 8.56 -18.55 56.74
N GLU A 143 9.82 -18.55 56.27
CA GLU A 143 10.20 -17.89 55.01
C GLU A 143 9.57 -18.56 53.79
N GLN A 144 9.50 -19.90 53.76
CA GLN A 144 8.78 -20.63 52.71
C GLN A 144 7.29 -20.27 52.70
N LEU A 145 6.65 -20.21 53.88
CA LEU A 145 5.24 -19.84 53.98
C LEU A 145 4.99 -18.39 53.51
N LEU A 146 5.91 -17.48 53.80
CA LEU A 146 5.88 -16.10 53.29
C LEU A 146 5.91 -16.03 51.76
N GLU A 147 6.76 -16.82 51.10
CA GLU A 147 6.82 -16.87 49.63
C GLU A 147 5.54 -17.46 49.04
N THR A 148 5.03 -18.57 49.59
CA THR A 148 3.75 -19.14 49.12
C THR A 148 2.58 -18.16 49.27
N PHE A 149 2.57 -17.35 50.34
CA PHE A 149 1.58 -16.30 50.53
C PHE A 149 1.68 -15.19 49.46
N LYS A 150 2.91 -14.77 49.10
CA LYS A 150 3.12 -13.76 48.05
C LYS A 150 2.59 -14.25 46.70
N ASP A 151 2.89 -15.49 46.35
CA ASP A 151 2.45 -16.08 45.08
C ASP A 151 0.93 -16.21 45.01
N ALA A 152 0.31 -16.77 46.05
CA ALA A 152 -1.15 -16.90 46.13
C ALA A 152 -1.86 -15.53 46.09
N HIS A 153 -1.31 -14.52 46.78
CA HIS A 153 -1.87 -13.17 46.74
C HIS A 153 -1.72 -12.53 45.35
N ARG A 154 -0.60 -12.76 44.66
CA ARG A 154 -0.35 -12.25 43.31
C ARG A 154 -1.30 -12.88 42.29
N GLU A 155 -1.54 -14.19 42.37
CA GLU A 155 -2.50 -14.90 41.52
C GLU A 155 -3.93 -14.37 41.73
N ARG A 156 -4.36 -14.19 42.98
CA ARG A 156 -5.67 -13.61 43.31
C ARG A 156 -5.85 -12.21 42.72
N GLU A 157 -4.85 -11.34 42.82
CA GLU A 157 -4.89 -9.99 42.25
C GLU A 157 -4.99 -10.01 40.72
N GLN A 158 -4.28 -10.92 40.05
CA GLN A 158 -4.39 -11.11 38.60
C GLN A 158 -5.82 -11.50 38.21
N HIS A 159 -6.44 -12.45 38.89
CA HIS A 159 -7.82 -12.83 38.64
C HIS A 159 -8.82 -11.72 38.90
N LEU A 160 -8.64 -10.94 39.97
CA LEU A 160 -9.53 -9.83 40.29
C LEU A 160 -9.45 -8.73 39.22
N SER A 161 -8.25 -8.42 38.74
CA SER A 161 -8.07 -7.43 37.67
C SER A 161 -8.75 -7.86 36.36
N ALA A 162 -8.72 -9.16 36.05
CA ALA A 162 -9.39 -9.74 34.88
C ALA A 162 -10.93 -9.82 35.03
N GLY A 163 -11.43 -9.96 36.26
CA GLY A 163 -12.86 -10.14 36.57
C GLY A 163 -13.72 -8.87 36.54
N SER A 164 -13.10 -7.69 36.46
CA SER A 164 -13.78 -6.39 36.56
C SER A 164 -14.87 -6.15 35.49
N ASN A 165 -14.84 -6.87 34.37
CA ASN A 165 -15.82 -6.70 33.28
C ASN A 165 -17.06 -7.60 33.39
N THR A 166 -17.14 -8.47 34.40
CA THR A 166 -18.25 -9.45 34.52
C THR A 166 -19.58 -8.80 34.90
N GLY A 167 -19.55 -7.67 35.61
CA GLY A 167 -20.75 -6.93 36.02
C GLY A 167 -21.47 -6.27 34.85
N GLU A 168 -20.73 -5.61 33.96
CA GLU A 168 -21.26 -4.98 32.74
C GLU A 168 -21.81 -6.05 31.79
N LEU A 169 -21.07 -7.13 31.55
CA LEU A 169 -21.53 -8.25 30.73
C LEU A 169 -22.82 -8.90 31.27
N ARG A 170 -22.97 -8.99 32.60
CA ARG A 170 -24.21 -9.48 33.23
C ARG A 170 -25.38 -8.50 33.04
N GLY A 171 -25.11 -7.20 33.10
CA GLY A 171 -26.08 -6.16 32.79
C GLY A 171 -26.55 -6.23 31.34
N ASP A 172 -25.61 -6.30 30.41
CA ASP A 172 -25.89 -6.42 28.98
C ASP A 172 -26.65 -7.70 28.65
N LEU A 173 -26.26 -8.83 29.24
CA LEU A 173 -26.98 -10.09 29.08
C LEU A 173 -28.44 -9.96 29.54
N ALA A 174 -28.69 -9.33 30.69
CA ALA A 174 -30.04 -9.11 31.17
C ALA A 174 -30.85 -8.17 30.25
N VAL A 175 -30.21 -7.18 29.63
CA VAL A 175 -30.85 -6.32 28.62
C VAL A 175 -31.20 -7.12 27.37
N MET A 176 -30.25 -7.90 26.83
CA MET A 176 -30.46 -8.76 25.67
C MET A 176 -31.55 -9.83 25.91
N GLU A 177 -31.63 -10.39 27.12
CA GLU A 177 -32.68 -11.34 27.50
C GLU A 177 -34.06 -10.69 27.49
N ARG A 178 -34.20 -9.48 28.06
CA ARG A 178 -35.46 -8.72 28.02
C ARG A 178 -35.86 -8.39 26.57
N GLU A 179 -34.92 -7.94 25.75
CA GLU A 179 -35.19 -7.67 24.33
C GLU A 179 -35.64 -8.93 23.58
N ARG A 180 -34.99 -10.06 23.84
CA ARG A 180 -35.38 -11.37 23.28
C ARG A 180 -36.82 -11.73 23.68
N GLU A 181 -37.18 -11.54 24.95
CA GLU A 181 -38.54 -11.82 25.44
C GLU A 181 -39.58 -10.91 24.78
N ILE A 182 -39.30 -9.61 24.64
CA ILE A 182 -40.19 -8.66 23.97
C ILE A 182 -40.40 -9.06 22.50
N VAL A 183 -39.32 -9.39 21.79
CA VAL A 183 -39.39 -9.84 20.39
C VAL A 183 -40.16 -11.15 20.27
N ALA A 184 -39.88 -12.12 21.15
CA ALA A 184 -40.59 -13.41 21.17
C ALA A 184 -42.09 -13.22 21.44
N ALA A 185 -42.46 -12.38 22.41
CA ALA A 185 -43.87 -12.08 22.71
C ALA A 185 -44.57 -11.40 21.53
N LYS A 186 -43.90 -10.47 20.84
CA LYS A 186 -44.44 -9.81 19.64
C LYS A 186 -44.61 -10.79 18.48
N VAL A 187 -43.64 -11.68 18.27
CA VAL A 187 -43.73 -12.74 17.25
C VAL A 187 -44.87 -13.70 17.57
N ALA A 188 -45.00 -14.16 18.82
CA ALA A 188 -46.09 -15.05 19.25
C ALA A 188 -47.47 -14.38 19.04
N THR A 189 -47.60 -13.10 19.37
CA THR A 189 -48.83 -12.33 19.15
C THR A 189 -49.16 -12.21 17.66
N LEU A 190 -48.17 -11.93 16.81
CA LEU A 190 -48.37 -11.84 15.36
C LEU A 190 -48.68 -13.20 14.72
N GLN A 191 -48.05 -14.28 15.19
CA GLN A 191 -48.35 -15.64 14.75
C GLN A 191 -49.80 -16.01 15.09
N LYS A 192 -50.21 -15.78 16.34
CA LYS A 192 -51.57 -16.06 16.81
C LYS A 192 -52.64 -15.23 16.09
N THR A 193 -52.41 -13.93 15.90
CA THR A 193 -53.42 -13.03 15.31
C THR A 193 -53.52 -13.10 13.79
N ARG A 194 -52.43 -13.43 13.06
CA ARG A 194 -52.40 -13.31 11.59
C ARG A 194 -52.05 -14.59 10.84
N VAL A 195 -51.42 -15.58 11.49
CA VAL A 195 -50.87 -16.76 10.79
C VAL A 195 -51.72 -18.01 10.99
N GLU A 196 -52.27 -18.22 12.19
CA GLU A 196 -53.00 -19.45 12.56
C GLU A 196 -54.32 -19.68 11.79
N GLY A 197 -54.84 -18.68 11.05
CA GLY A 197 -56.09 -18.78 10.31
C GLY A 197 -56.06 -19.56 8.98
N SER A 198 -54.89 -19.85 8.38
CA SER A 198 -54.83 -20.58 7.09
C SER A 198 -53.48 -21.24 6.81
N LYS A 199 -53.49 -22.50 6.37
CA LYS A 199 -52.27 -23.23 5.91
C LYS A 199 -51.60 -22.58 4.70
N ALA A 200 -52.34 -21.81 3.89
CA ALA A 200 -51.78 -21.03 2.78
C ALA A 200 -50.82 -19.91 3.27
N ASN A 201 -51.02 -19.41 4.49
CA ASN A 201 -50.16 -18.37 5.07
C ASN A 201 -48.76 -18.90 5.41
N ALA A 202 -48.62 -20.18 5.76
CA ALA A 202 -47.30 -20.78 6.02
C ALA A 202 -46.43 -20.85 4.75
N ALA A 203 -47.02 -21.26 3.63
CA ALA A 203 -46.33 -21.28 2.32
C ALA A 203 -46.00 -19.85 1.84
N LEU A 204 -46.92 -18.89 2.05
CA LEU A 204 -46.68 -17.48 1.73
C LEU A 204 -45.56 -16.88 2.60
N LEU A 205 -45.51 -17.18 3.90
CA LEU A 205 -44.44 -16.74 4.80
C LEU A 205 -43.08 -17.29 4.39
N ALA A 206 -43.00 -18.56 3.97
CA ALA A 206 -41.77 -19.12 3.44
C ALA A 206 -41.29 -18.36 2.19
N ARG A 207 -42.22 -18.01 1.27
CA ARG A 207 -41.91 -17.23 0.07
C ARG A 207 -41.54 -15.78 0.37
N VAL A 208 -42.18 -15.15 1.36
CA VAL A 208 -41.84 -13.79 1.84
C VAL A 208 -40.49 -13.80 2.54
N LYS A 209 -40.17 -14.83 3.35
CA LYS A 209 -38.85 -15.01 3.95
C LYS A 209 -37.78 -15.13 2.88
N ALA A 210 -37.99 -15.97 1.86
CA ALA A 210 -37.07 -16.11 0.73
C ALA A 210 -36.91 -14.79 -0.04
N LEU A 211 -37.99 -14.02 -0.26
CA LEU A 211 -37.93 -12.70 -0.89
C LEU A 211 -37.14 -11.70 -0.02
N ARG A 212 -37.35 -11.70 1.31
CA ARG A 212 -36.63 -10.83 2.25
C ARG A 212 -35.13 -11.15 2.25
N GLU A 213 -34.78 -12.43 2.31
CA GLU A 213 -33.38 -12.89 2.24
C GLU A 213 -32.75 -12.52 0.89
N SER A 214 -33.47 -12.69 -0.22
CA SER A 214 -33.00 -12.26 -1.53
C SER A 214 -32.81 -10.75 -1.62
N ARG A 215 -33.69 -9.94 -1.03
CA ARG A 215 -33.55 -8.48 -0.98
C ARG A 215 -32.36 -8.07 -0.11
N ALA A 216 -32.21 -8.65 1.08
CA ALA A 216 -31.07 -8.39 1.95
C ALA A 216 -29.73 -8.74 1.28
N LYS A 217 -29.66 -9.88 0.58
CA LYS A 217 -28.50 -10.26 -0.23
C LYS A 217 -28.25 -9.26 -1.37
N ARG A 218 -29.30 -8.83 -2.09
CA ARG A 218 -29.18 -7.80 -3.13
C ARG A 218 -28.64 -6.49 -2.56
N ASP A 219 -29.15 -6.04 -1.40
CA ASP A 219 -28.72 -4.79 -0.78
C ASP A 219 -27.27 -4.87 -0.28
N MET A 220 -26.87 -6.00 0.32
CA MET A 220 -25.47 -6.27 0.68
C MET A 220 -24.55 -6.24 -0.55
N LEU A 221 -24.94 -6.89 -1.66
CA LEU A 221 -24.16 -6.89 -2.89
C LEU A 221 -24.07 -5.50 -3.53
N LEU A 222 -25.15 -4.71 -3.47
CA LEU A 222 -25.15 -3.33 -3.96
C LEU A 222 -24.24 -2.45 -3.10
N GLU A 223 -24.26 -2.61 -1.78
CA GLU A 223 -23.36 -1.89 -0.88
C GLU A 223 -21.90 -2.29 -1.13
N GLN A 224 -21.62 -3.59 -1.27
CA GLN A 224 -20.28 -4.08 -1.61
C GLN A 224 -19.83 -3.54 -2.97
N LYS A 225 -20.70 -3.56 -3.99
CA LYS A 225 -20.41 -3.00 -5.31
C LYS A 225 -20.10 -1.50 -5.22
N ALA A 226 -20.90 -0.73 -4.47
CA ALA A 226 -20.66 0.70 -4.28
C ALA A 226 -19.32 0.95 -3.57
N ARG A 227 -19.00 0.20 -2.51
CA ARG A 227 -17.70 0.27 -1.83
C ARG A 227 -16.55 -0.04 -2.79
N LEU A 228 -16.64 -1.13 -3.55
CA LEU A 228 -15.62 -1.51 -4.53
C LEU A 228 -15.45 -0.44 -5.62
N GLN A 229 -16.55 0.09 -6.16
CA GLN A 229 -16.51 1.17 -7.14
C GLN A 229 -15.80 2.42 -6.59
N THR A 230 -16.13 2.82 -5.35
CA THR A 230 -15.44 3.94 -4.69
C THR A 230 -13.95 3.64 -4.54
N THR A 231 -13.57 2.45 -4.09
CA THR A 231 -12.14 2.07 -3.96
C THR A 231 -11.41 2.04 -5.30
N CYS A 232 -12.05 1.57 -6.39
CA CYS A 232 -11.45 1.60 -7.72
C CYS A 232 -11.20 3.04 -8.18
N VAL A 233 -12.19 3.93 -8.00
CA VAL A 233 -12.03 5.35 -8.34
C VAL A 233 -10.95 6.02 -7.49
N GLU A 234 -10.83 5.68 -6.20
CA GLU A 234 -9.75 6.16 -5.34
C GLU A 234 -8.37 5.71 -5.82
N MET A 235 -8.23 4.42 -6.20
CA MET A 235 -6.99 3.87 -6.73
C MET A 235 -6.63 4.47 -8.09
N GLU A 236 -7.60 4.68 -8.98
CA GLU A 236 -7.40 5.36 -10.27
C GLU A 236 -6.94 6.81 -10.06
N ARG A 237 -7.55 7.53 -9.11
CA ARG A 237 -7.13 8.89 -8.73
C ARG A 237 -5.71 8.90 -8.16
N PHE A 238 -5.37 7.92 -7.32
CA PHE A 238 -4.02 7.79 -6.76
C PHE A 238 -3.00 7.59 -7.88
N VAL A 239 -3.24 6.63 -8.79
CA VAL A 239 -2.37 6.38 -9.95
C VAL A 239 -2.23 7.63 -10.82
N ALA A 240 -3.33 8.34 -11.11
CA ALA A 240 -3.30 9.58 -11.89
C ALA A 240 -2.45 10.67 -11.20
N ARG A 241 -2.57 10.83 -9.88
CA ARG A 241 -1.76 11.77 -9.10
C ARG A 241 -0.27 11.41 -9.13
N THR A 242 0.07 10.14 -8.92
CA THR A 242 1.47 9.69 -8.97
C THR A 242 2.07 9.88 -10.36
N LYS A 243 1.31 9.57 -11.43
CA LYS A 243 1.73 9.85 -12.82
C LYS A 243 1.96 11.35 -13.05
N GLN A 244 1.08 12.20 -12.51
CA GLN A 244 1.25 13.66 -12.59
C GLN A 244 2.52 14.12 -11.88
N GLN A 245 2.78 13.65 -10.66
CA GLN A 245 4.00 13.98 -9.91
C GLN A 245 5.26 13.55 -10.65
N VAL A 246 5.25 12.36 -11.28
CA VAL A 246 6.36 11.91 -12.12
C VAL A 246 6.55 12.80 -13.35
N ALA A 247 5.46 13.21 -14.01
CA ALA A 247 5.53 14.10 -15.16
C ALA A 247 6.03 15.51 -14.77
N GLU A 248 5.59 16.04 -13.63
CA GLU A 248 6.04 17.31 -13.07
C GLU A 248 7.51 17.25 -12.67
N ALA A 249 7.96 16.19 -12.00
CA ALA A 249 9.37 15.98 -11.68
C ALA A 249 10.24 15.90 -12.94
N ARG A 250 9.76 15.23 -14.00
CA ARG A 250 10.45 15.18 -15.31
C ARG A 250 10.53 16.54 -15.99
N ARG A 251 9.45 17.35 -15.93
CA ARG A 251 9.45 18.73 -16.46
C ARG A 251 10.31 19.67 -15.62
N ALA A 252 10.28 19.52 -14.31
CA ALA A 252 11.12 20.27 -13.37
C ALA A 252 12.61 20.02 -13.60
N ALA A 253 12.97 18.79 -14.00
CA ALA A 253 14.33 18.42 -14.39
C ALA A 253 14.79 19.06 -15.71
N HIS A 254 13.90 19.67 -16.51
CA HIS A 254 14.25 20.27 -17.80
C HIS A 254 14.15 21.80 -17.73
N GLY A 255 15.29 22.46 -17.50
CA GLY A 255 15.47 23.89 -17.77
C GLY A 255 14.97 24.88 -16.71
N VAL A 256 14.68 24.45 -15.48
CA VAL A 256 14.28 25.35 -14.37
C VAL A 256 15.43 25.50 -13.37
N THR A 257 15.66 26.72 -12.90
CA THR A 257 16.61 26.97 -11.80
C THR A 257 16.09 26.34 -10.50
N PRO A 258 16.95 25.78 -9.62
CA PRO A 258 16.53 25.19 -8.35
C PRO A 258 15.68 26.15 -7.48
N GLN A 259 15.95 27.45 -7.56
CA GLN A 259 15.20 28.50 -6.87
C GLN A 259 13.75 28.62 -7.38
N GLY A 260 13.54 28.55 -8.70
CA GLY A 260 12.19 28.58 -9.27
C GLY A 260 11.38 27.31 -8.98
N LEU A 261 12.05 26.17 -8.81
CA LEU A 261 11.42 24.93 -8.35
C LEU A 261 10.97 25.02 -6.89
N LEU A 262 11.84 25.56 -6.02
CA LEU A 262 11.51 25.75 -4.62
C LEU A 262 10.31 26.69 -4.45
N GLN A 263 10.30 27.82 -5.16
CA GLN A 263 9.18 28.77 -5.10
C GLN A 263 7.85 28.14 -5.53
N ARG A 264 7.83 27.35 -6.61
CA ARG A 264 6.62 26.63 -7.04
C ARG A 264 6.18 25.58 -6.02
N ALA A 265 7.13 24.83 -5.44
CA ALA A 265 6.82 23.85 -4.42
C ALA A 265 6.23 24.50 -3.16
N GLU A 266 6.77 25.64 -2.73
CA GLU A 266 6.22 26.42 -1.61
C GLU A 266 4.82 26.96 -1.91
N GLU A 267 4.56 27.43 -3.14
CA GLU A 267 3.22 27.87 -3.56
C GLU A 267 2.22 26.70 -3.57
N GLU A 268 2.62 25.53 -4.07
CA GLU A 268 1.81 24.30 -4.05
C GLU A 268 1.56 23.79 -2.62
N GLU A 269 2.56 23.87 -1.75
CA GLU A 269 2.42 23.50 -0.34
C GLU A 269 1.43 24.43 0.38
N LYS A 270 1.54 25.75 0.17
CA LYS A 270 0.59 26.73 0.73
C LYS A 270 -0.85 26.46 0.26
N VAL A 271 -1.05 26.21 -1.03
CA VAL A 271 -2.37 25.88 -1.59
C VAL A 271 -2.88 24.54 -1.04
N SER A 272 -2.02 23.52 -0.96
CA SER A 272 -2.39 22.20 -0.44
C SER A 272 -2.75 22.24 1.04
N THR A 273 -2.01 23.02 1.83
CA THR A 273 -2.25 23.23 3.25
C THR A 273 -3.60 23.91 3.48
N TYR A 274 -3.92 24.95 2.69
CA TYR A 274 -5.24 25.59 2.74
C TYR A 274 -6.37 24.60 2.41
N ILE A 275 -6.23 23.82 1.34
CA ILE A 275 -7.26 22.86 0.92
C ILE A 275 -7.45 21.77 1.99
N ALA A 276 -6.36 21.25 2.56
CA ALA A 276 -6.40 20.15 3.53
C ALA A 276 -6.91 20.59 4.91
N ASN A 277 -6.54 21.78 5.39
CA ASN A 277 -6.86 22.22 6.75
C ASN A 277 -8.15 23.03 6.84
N GLU A 278 -8.48 23.82 5.81
CA GLU A 278 -9.63 24.73 5.84
C GLU A 278 -10.78 24.23 4.96
N LYS A 279 -10.55 24.02 3.65
CA LYS A 279 -11.66 23.76 2.69
C LYS A 279 -12.28 22.37 2.83
N ILE A 280 -11.49 21.30 2.70
CA ILE A 280 -12.00 19.91 2.75
C ILE A 280 -12.70 19.61 4.09
N PRO A 281 -12.15 19.97 5.26
CA PRO A 281 -12.83 19.72 6.53
C PRO A 281 -14.15 20.50 6.68
N ALA A 282 -14.22 21.73 6.17
CA ALA A 282 -15.46 22.51 6.17
C ALA A 282 -16.54 21.85 5.28
N ASP A 283 -16.17 21.45 4.06
CA ASP A 283 -17.06 20.76 3.12
C ASP A 283 -17.52 19.40 3.67
N MET A 284 -16.59 18.64 4.29
CA MET A 284 -16.89 17.36 4.93
C MET A 284 -17.85 17.53 6.11
N LYS A 285 -17.64 18.52 6.98
CA LYS A 285 -18.55 18.81 8.09
C LYS A 285 -19.95 19.19 7.58
N SER A 286 -20.02 20.08 6.59
CA SER A 286 -21.29 20.46 5.95
C SER A 286 -22.03 19.25 5.37
N GLY A 287 -21.32 18.39 4.62
CA GLY A 287 -21.87 17.16 4.05
C GLY A 287 -22.29 16.13 5.11
N GLN A 288 -21.51 15.98 6.20
CA GLN A 288 -21.87 15.12 7.33
C GLN A 288 -23.14 15.60 8.01
N THR A 289 -23.29 16.91 8.24
CA THR A 289 -24.51 17.50 8.81
C THR A 289 -25.72 17.25 7.91
N GLN A 290 -25.57 17.42 6.58
CA GLN A 290 -26.63 17.11 5.63
C GLN A 290 -27.01 15.62 5.65
N LEU A 291 -26.04 14.70 5.70
CA LEU A 291 -26.31 13.26 5.78
C LEU A 291 -26.96 12.86 7.11
N GLN A 292 -26.54 13.46 8.22
CA GLN A 292 -27.16 13.26 9.52
C GLN A 292 -28.62 13.71 9.50
N LEU A 293 -28.90 14.90 8.95
CA LEU A 293 -30.26 15.41 8.81
C LEU A 293 -31.11 14.50 7.92
N LEU A 294 -30.59 14.05 6.76
CA LEU A 294 -31.31 13.14 5.88
C LEU A 294 -31.58 11.77 6.53
N ARG A 295 -30.64 11.26 7.32
CA ARG A 295 -30.83 10.03 8.10
C ARG A 295 -31.88 10.21 9.18
N GLU A 296 -31.84 11.34 9.89
CA GLU A 296 -32.82 11.68 10.91
C GLU A 296 -34.22 11.78 10.29
N VAL A 297 -34.38 12.51 9.20
CA VAL A 297 -35.63 12.61 8.43
C VAL A 297 -36.10 11.25 7.92
N ALA A 298 -35.20 10.38 7.46
CA ALA A 298 -35.56 9.03 7.02
C ALA A 298 -35.97 8.11 8.19
N SER A 299 -35.43 8.34 9.39
CA SER A 299 -35.77 7.60 10.60
C SER A 299 -37.07 8.07 11.25
N GLN A 300 -37.41 9.34 11.08
CA GLN A 300 -38.66 9.93 11.56
C GLN A 300 -39.78 9.61 10.56
N THR A 301 -40.64 8.64 10.88
CA THR A 301 -41.62 8.11 9.93
C THR A 301 -42.80 9.03 9.60
N CYS A 302 -42.91 10.24 10.15
CA CYS A 302 -44.08 11.10 9.94
C CYS A 302 -43.78 12.61 10.06
N LEU A 303 -42.93 13.18 9.20
CA LEU A 303 -42.91 14.64 9.02
C LEU A 303 -44.11 15.04 8.13
N THR A 304 -45.13 15.67 8.72
CA THR A 304 -46.26 16.17 7.95
C THR A 304 -45.86 17.48 7.28
N ARG A 305 -46.38 17.79 6.08
CA ARG A 305 -46.14 19.08 5.39
C ARG A 305 -46.45 20.30 6.28
N SER A 306 -47.34 20.13 7.26
CA SER A 306 -47.65 21.12 8.30
C SER A 306 -46.48 21.39 9.25
N ASP A 307 -45.73 20.37 9.66
CA ASP A 307 -44.62 20.50 10.61
C ASP A 307 -43.43 21.19 9.95
N LEU A 308 -43.16 20.86 8.67
CA LEU A 308 -42.19 21.58 7.84
C LEU A 308 -42.56 23.06 7.67
N ALA A 309 -43.85 23.37 7.44
CA ALA A 309 -44.32 24.74 7.33
C ALA A 309 -44.16 25.52 8.65
N GLN A 310 -44.38 24.87 9.80
CA GLN A 310 -44.14 25.48 11.12
C GLN A 310 -42.65 25.76 11.36
N VAL A 311 -41.77 24.83 11.02
CA VAL A 311 -40.31 25.04 11.13
C VAL A 311 -39.86 26.15 10.18
N GLU A 312 -40.35 26.19 8.94
CA GLU A 312 -40.07 27.29 8.01
C GLU A 312 -40.55 28.64 8.55
N GLN A 313 -41.73 28.68 9.16
CA GLN A 313 -42.27 29.89 9.78
C GLN A 313 -41.42 30.34 10.98
N GLN A 314 -40.97 29.40 11.82
CA GLN A 314 -40.05 29.68 12.93
C GLN A 314 -38.70 30.19 12.42
N VAL A 315 -38.14 29.57 11.38
CA VAL A 315 -36.89 30.03 10.75
C VAL A 315 -37.05 31.44 10.20
N ARG A 316 -38.17 31.75 9.53
CA ARG A 316 -38.45 33.11 9.04
C ARG A 316 -38.60 34.12 10.18
N ALA A 317 -39.31 33.75 11.25
CA ALA A 317 -39.47 34.59 12.43
C ALA A 317 -38.12 34.87 13.11
N LEU A 318 -37.33 33.85 13.40
CA LEU A 318 -35.98 34.01 13.97
C LEU A 318 -35.06 34.79 13.04
N SER A 319 -35.11 34.55 11.72
CA SER A 319 -34.30 35.32 10.76
C SER A 319 -34.68 36.80 10.77
N SER A 320 -35.98 37.11 10.88
CA SER A 320 -36.45 38.50 11.00
C SER A 320 -36.03 39.14 12.33
N GLU A 321 -36.04 38.37 13.43
CA GLU A 321 -35.58 38.84 14.74
C GLU A 321 -34.06 39.09 14.74
N VAL A 322 -33.27 38.16 14.17
CA VAL A 322 -31.83 38.32 14.00
C VAL A 322 -31.53 39.54 13.14
N ASN A 323 -32.26 39.76 12.04
CA ASN A 323 -32.10 40.95 11.21
C ASN A 323 -32.46 42.23 11.96
N ALA A 324 -33.55 42.24 12.73
CA ALA A 324 -33.93 43.38 13.56
C ALA A 324 -32.89 43.68 14.67
N LEU A 325 -32.31 42.65 15.27
CA LEU A 325 -31.22 42.78 16.26
C LEU A 325 -29.93 43.27 15.60
N LEU A 326 -29.63 42.83 14.37
CA LEU A 326 -28.51 43.33 13.58
C LEU A 326 -28.72 44.80 13.21
N GLU A 327 -29.90 45.19 12.74
CA GLU A 327 -30.24 46.59 12.45
C GLU A 327 -30.15 47.46 13.69
N ARG A 328 -30.67 46.99 14.83
CA ARG A 328 -30.55 47.70 16.11
C ARG A 328 -29.10 47.83 16.57
N ARG A 329 -28.28 46.80 16.36
CA ARG A 329 -26.84 46.84 16.64
C ARG A 329 -26.11 47.82 15.71
N MET A 330 -26.44 47.83 14.42
CA MET A 330 -25.86 48.76 13.45
C MET A 330 -26.30 50.21 13.70
N ALA A 331 -27.51 50.43 14.21
CA ALA A 331 -28.03 51.75 14.57
C ALA A 331 -27.49 52.27 15.92
N ALA A 332 -27.12 51.37 16.85
CA ALA A 332 -26.57 51.71 18.16
C ALA A 332 -25.03 51.74 18.19
N ALA A 333 -24.36 51.25 17.14
CA ALA A 333 -22.90 51.29 17.02
C ALA A 333 -22.45 52.68 16.53
N ASP A 334 -21.77 53.43 17.39
CA ASP A 334 -21.16 54.70 17.00
C ASP A 334 -20.03 54.44 15.97
N PRO A 335 -19.97 55.17 14.84
CA PRO A 335 -18.96 54.98 13.79
C PRO A 335 -17.50 55.11 14.27
N ALA A 336 -17.27 55.76 15.42
CA ALA A 336 -15.96 55.94 16.04
C ALA A 336 -15.50 54.73 16.87
N ASP A 337 -16.42 53.93 17.40
CA ASP A 337 -16.14 52.78 18.25
C ASP A 337 -16.09 51.46 17.45
N ASP A 338 -16.73 51.43 16.27
CA ASP A 338 -16.78 50.25 15.41
C ASP A 338 -15.59 50.12 14.44
N LYS A 339 -14.37 50.14 14.99
CA LYS A 339 -13.13 49.95 14.20
C LYS A 339 -13.02 48.54 13.64
N LEU A 340 -13.72 47.56 14.20
CA LEU A 340 -13.62 46.14 13.84
C LEU A 340 -14.53 45.72 12.68
N THR A 341 -15.68 46.35 12.49
CA THR A 341 -16.59 46.04 11.37
C THR A 341 -15.97 46.20 9.98
N PRO A 342 -15.19 47.26 9.64
CA PRO A 342 -14.52 47.32 8.34
C PRO A 342 -13.51 46.18 8.16
N PHE A 343 -12.77 45.78 9.21
CA PHE A 343 -11.88 44.63 9.13
C PHE A 343 -12.61 43.30 8.97
N LYS A 344 -13.77 43.13 9.61
CA LYS A 344 -14.63 41.94 9.42
C LYS A 344 -15.19 41.88 8.00
N GLN A 345 -15.64 43.00 7.45
CA GLN A 345 -16.09 43.08 6.06
C GLN A 345 -14.94 42.83 5.09
N GLN A 346 -13.76 43.40 5.34
CA GLN A 346 -12.56 43.16 4.54
C GLN A 346 -12.12 41.68 4.62
N ALA A 347 -12.17 41.06 5.80
CA ALA A 347 -11.88 39.65 6.00
C ALA A 347 -12.89 38.74 5.28
N ALA A 348 -14.19 39.09 5.33
CA ALA A 348 -15.22 38.37 4.60
C ALA A 348 -15.05 38.49 3.07
N MET A 349 -14.73 39.70 2.58
CA MET A 349 -14.42 39.92 1.16
C MET A 349 -13.16 39.19 0.72
N LEU A 350 -12.11 39.19 1.55
CA LEU A 350 -10.88 38.45 1.29
C LEU A 350 -11.13 36.93 1.32
N GLY A 351 -11.96 36.45 2.24
CA GLY A 351 -12.41 35.06 2.30
C GLY A 351 -13.13 34.63 1.02
N ARG A 352 -14.10 35.42 0.56
CA ARG A 352 -14.80 35.18 -0.71
C ARG A 352 -13.85 35.21 -1.92
N LYS A 353 -12.90 36.15 -1.95
CA LYS A 353 -11.87 36.20 -3.01
C LYS A 353 -10.95 34.98 -2.96
N LYS A 354 -10.55 34.52 -1.78
CA LYS A 354 -9.73 33.31 -1.56
C LYS A 354 -10.49 32.07 -2.03
N GLU A 355 -11.77 31.97 -1.71
CA GLU A 355 -12.65 30.88 -2.13
C GLU A 355 -12.86 30.86 -3.65
N ALA A 356 -13.22 32.00 -4.25
CA ALA A 356 -13.37 32.12 -5.71
C ALA A 356 -12.07 31.81 -6.46
N ALA A 357 -10.91 32.26 -5.95
CA ALA A 357 -9.61 31.92 -6.52
C ALA A 357 -9.31 30.41 -6.40
N ALA A 358 -9.67 29.78 -5.29
CA ALA A 358 -9.52 28.34 -5.10
C ALA A 358 -10.45 27.52 -6.01
N GLU A 359 -11.66 28.01 -6.28
CA GLU A 359 -12.59 27.43 -7.25
C GLU A 359 -12.05 27.54 -8.67
N ALA A 360 -11.64 28.74 -9.10
CA ALA A 360 -11.03 28.95 -10.41
C ALA A 360 -9.77 28.08 -10.62
N LEU A 361 -8.92 27.96 -9.61
CA LEU A 361 -7.76 27.05 -9.62
C LEU A 361 -8.19 25.58 -9.73
N GLY A 362 -9.29 25.20 -9.06
CA GLY A 362 -9.90 23.88 -9.18
C GLY A 362 -10.42 23.59 -10.58
N GLU A 363 -11.07 24.56 -11.22
CA GLU A 363 -11.57 24.46 -12.60
C GLU A 363 -10.42 24.33 -13.60
N LEU A 364 -9.42 25.22 -13.54
CA LEU A 364 -8.22 25.14 -14.39
C LEU A 364 -7.47 23.81 -14.21
N LYS A 365 -7.39 23.28 -12.97
CA LYS A 365 -6.81 21.95 -12.72
C LYS A 365 -7.64 20.84 -13.37
N LYS A 366 -8.97 20.90 -13.30
CA LYS A 366 -9.86 19.95 -13.99
C LYS A 366 -9.72 20.02 -15.50
N GLU A 367 -9.66 21.22 -16.07
CA GLU A 367 -9.43 21.43 -17.50
C GLU A 367 -8.07 20.89 -17.95
N SER A 368 -7.01 21.18 -17.18
CA SER A 368 -5.67 20.62 -17.43
C SER A 368 -5.67 19.10 -17.39
N ALA A 369 -6.32 18.49 -16.39
CA ALA A 369 -6.46 17.04 -16.29
C ALA A 369 -7.28 16.45 -17.46
N ALA A 370 -8.35 17.12 -17.89
CA ALA A 370 -9.16 16.71 -19.03
C ALA A 370 -8.37 16.77 -20.34
N LEU A 371 -7.61 17.85 -20.58
CA LEU A 371 -6.72 17.98 -21.73
C LEU A 371 -5.60 16.93 -21.71
N LYS A 372 -5.00 16.66 -20.55
CA LYS A 372 -4.02 15.57 -20.39
C LYS A 372 -4.62 14.21 -20.69
N SER A 373 -5.84 13.91 -20.21
CA SER A 373 -6.53 12.65 -20.53
C SER A 373 -6.84 12.53 -22.03
N LYS A 374 -7.23 13.63 -22.69
CA LYS A 374 -7.38 13.66 -24.15
C LYS A 374 -6.05 13.40 -24.85
N LEU A 375 -4.95 13.99 -24.40
CA LEU A 375 -3.61 13.72 -24.93
C LEU A 375 -3.21 12.25 -24.73
N GLU A 376 -3.43 11.66 -23.55
CA GLU A 376 -3.14 10.24 -23.30
C GLU A 376 -4.00 9.33 -24.18
N LYS A 377 -5.27 9.66 -24.42
CA LYS A 377 -6.13 8.92 -25.35
C LYS A 377 -5.63 9.03 -26.79
N ILE A 378 -5.26 10.22 -27.24
CA ILE A 378 -4.70 10.44 -28.58
C ILE A 378 -3.36 9.70 -28.70
N GLN A 379 -2.47 9.79 -27.71
CA GLN A 379 -1.23 9.02 -27.67
C GLN A 379 -1.49 7.51 -27.68
N GLY A 380 -2.45 7.02 -26.90
CA GLY A 380 -2.87 5.63 -26.89
C GLY A 380 -3.49 5.16 -28.21
N GLN A 381 -4.11 6.07 -28.98
CA GLN A 381 -4.63 5.84 -30.33
C GLN A 381 -3.56 5.93 -31.43
N LEU A 382 -2.45 6.64 -31.19
CA LEU A 382 -1.27 6.66 -32.05
C LEU A 382 -0.31 5.48 -31.80
N MET A 383 -0.44 4.81 -30.66
CA MET A 383 0.40 3.68 -30.25
C MET A 383 -0.17 2.25 -30.44
N PRO A 384 -1.39 1.99 -30.98
CA PRO A 384 -1.79 0.62 -31.29
C PRO A 384 -1.09 0.19 -32.58
N GLY A 385 -0.26 -0.85 -32.46
CA GLY A 385 0.76 -1.21 -33.43
C GLY A 385 0.27 -1.46 -34.86
N GLU A 386 0.86 -0.72 -35.79
CA GLU A 386 1.65 -1.23 -36.92
C GLU A 386 2.31 0.01 -37.55
N GLU A 387 3.64 0.04 -37.57
CA GLU A 387 4.52 1.10 -38.10
C GLU A 387 4.29 2.51 -37.49
N LEU A 388 5.23 2.94 -36.63
CA LEU A 388 5.36 4.36 -36.32
C LEU A 388 5.40 5.14 -37.65
N PRO A 389 4.57 6.19 -37.83
CA PRO A 389 4.69 7.04 -39.00
C PRO A 389 6.13 7.55 -39.04
N LEU A 390 6.85 7.20 -40.12
CA LEU A 390 8.24 7.61 -40.31
C LEU A 390 8.33 9.11 -40.05
N THR A 391 9.20 9.50 -39.13
CA THR A 391 9.47 10.92 -38.89
C THR A 391 9.83 11.58 -40.23
N GLU A 392 9.51 12.86 -40.43
CA GLU A 392 9.73 13.56 -41.70
C GLU A 392 11.16 13.35 -42.24
N GLU A 393 12.16 13.30 -41.36
CA GLU A 393 13.55 12.99 -41.69
C GLU A 393 13.77 11.54 -42.15
N GLN A 394 13.13 10.57 -41.51
CA GLN A 394 13.20 9.16 -41.89
C GLN A 394 12.51 8.93 -43.24
N PHE A 395 11.36 9.58 -43.47
CA PHE A 395 10.66 9.53 -44.75
C PHE A 395 11.50 10.15 -45.88
N LYS A 396 12.16 11.27 -45.62
CA LYS A 396 13.07 11.90 -46.58
C LYS A 396 14.26 11.00 -46.93
N LYS A 397 14.84 10.31 -45.94
CA LYS A 397 15.90 9.31 -46.17
C LYS A 397 15.40 8.12 -46.99
N TYR A 398 14.23 7.59 -46.66
CA TYR A 398 13.61 6.49 -47.40
C TYR A 398 13.32 6.88 -48.86
N MET A 399 12.74 8.06 -49.08
CA MET A 399 12.52 8.61 -50.43
C MET A 399 13.83 8.84 -51.19
N GLY A 400 14.88 9.28 -50.51
CA GLY A 400 16.22 9.41 -51.07
C GLY A 400 16.81 8.07 -51.53
N GLN A 401 16.51 6.96 -50.85
CA GLN A 401 16.93 5.61 -51.25
C GLN A 401 16.03 5.00 -52.34
N LEU A 402 14.76 5.37 -52.39
CA LEU A 402 13.80 4.83 -53.37
C LEU A 402 14.00 5.38 -54.78
N LYS A 403 14.36 6.67 -54.91
CA LYS A 403 14.62 7.33 -56.20
C LYS A 403 15.70 6.61 -57.04
N PRO A 404 16.94 6.39 -56.55
CA PRO A 404 17.98 5.72 -57.33
C PRO A 404 17.61 4.26 -57.63
N ARG A 405 16.90 3.56 -56.74
CA ARG A 405 16.39 2.19 -57.01
C ARG A 405 15.36 2.18 -58.14
N THR A 406 14.49 3.18 -58.19
CA THR A 406 13.49 3.32 -59.26
C THR A 406 14.15 3.63 -60.61
N GLU A 407 15.16 4.50 -60.62
CA GLU A 407 15.95 4.81 -61.81
C GLU A 407 16.72 3.58 -62.31
N LEU A 408 17.36 2.83 -61.41
CA LEU A 408 18.05 1.58 -61.74
C LEU A 408 17.08 0.54 -62.33
N PHE A 409 15.89 0.39 -61.74
CA PHE A 409 14.87 -0.50 -62.26
C PHE A 409 14.41 -0.09 -63.67
N LYS A 410 14.16 1.21 -63.91
CA LYS A 410 13.81 1.72 -65.24
C LYS A 410 14.93 1.46 -66.26
N ALA A 411 16.19 1.69 -65.87
CA ALA A 411 17.35 1.42 -66.73
C ALA A 411 17.47 -0.08 -67.07
N LYS A 412 17.32 -0.98 -66.09
CA LYS A 412 17.36 -2.43 -66.31
C LYS A 412 16.21 -2.93 -67.17
N ARG A 413 15.01 -2.37 -66.97
CA ARG A 413 13.85 -2.67 -67.82
C ARG A 413 14.06 -2.23 -69.26
N SER A 414 14.67 -1.06 -69.48
CA SER A 414 15.05 -0.59 -70.81
C SER A 414 16.09 -1.51 -71.48
N GLN A 415 17.12 -1.92 -70.74
CA GLN A 415 18.12 -2.89 -71.22
C GLN A 415 17.47 -4.22 -71.64
N LEU A 416 16.57 -4.77 -70.82
CA LEU A 416 15.82 -5.98 -71.17
C LEU A 416 14.97 -5.80 -72.43
N SER A 417 14.32 -4.65 -72.59
CA SER A 417 13.55 -4.33 -73.80
C SER A 417 14.44 -4.28 -75.04
N SER A 418 15.64 -3.70 -74.95
CA SER A 418 16.61 -3.65 -76.05
C SER A 418 17.08 -5.05 -76.44
N GLN A 419 17.48 -5.87 -75.45
CA GLN A 419 17.91 -7.24 -75.70
C GLN A 419 16.79 -8.10 -76.31
N THR A 420 15.55 -7.91 -75.87
CA THR A 420 14.40 -8.61 -76.45
C THR A 420 14.19 -8.21 -77.92
N ALA A 421 14.34 -6.93 -78.24
CA ALA A 421 14.28 -6.45 -79.62
C ALA A 421 15.42 -7.03 -80.47
N GLU A 422 16.65 -7.07 -79.96
CA GLU A 422 17.80 -7.69 -80.63
C GLU A 422 17.59 -9.19 -80.89
N CYS A 423 17.06 -9.94 -79.91
CA CYS A 423 16.69 -11.34 -80.11
C CYS A 423 15.64 -11.50 -81.22
N GLY A 424 14.68 -10.58 -81.32
CA GLY A 424 13.70 -10.54 -82.41
C GLY A 424 14.34 -10.30 -83.77
N VAL A 425 15.24 -9.32 -83.87
CA VAL A 425 16.00 -9.02 -85.10
C VAL A 425 16.86 -10.22 -85.50
N LEU A 426 17.58 -10.83 -84.55
CA LEU A 426 18.41 -12.01 -84.78
C LEU A 426 17.60 -13.23 -85.24
N SER A 427 16.41 -13.43 -84.66
CA SER A 427 15.51 -14.50 -85.11
C SER A 427 15.08 -14.27 -86.56
N ARG A 428 14.74 -13.03 -86.93
CA ARG A 428 14.35 -12.69 -88.29
C ARG A 428 15.51 -12.80 -89.29
N THR A 429 16.72 -12.37 -88.92
CA THR A 429 17.89 -12.52 -89.80
C THR A 429 18.25 -13.99 -89.99
N LEU A 430 18.12 -14.82 -88.95
CA LEU A 430 18.34 -16.27 -89.04
C LEU A 430 17.33 -16.92 -90.00
N GLU A 431 16.05 -16.55 -89.94
CA GLU A 431 15.04 -16.99 -90.92
C GLU A 431 15.40 -16.61 -92.36
N ILE A 432 15.83 -15.36 -92.59
CA ILE A 432 16.25 -14.89 -93.91
C ILE A 432 17.46 -15.70 -94.42
N LEU A 433 18.45 -15.94 -93.55
CA LEU A 433 19.62 -16.73 -93.91
C LEU A 433 19.26 -18.19 -94.24
N ARG A 434 18.35 -18.82 -93.49
CA ARG A 434 17.84 -20.16 -93.80
C ARG A 434 17.13 -20.19 -95.15
N SER A 435 16.26 -19.21 -95.41
CA SER A 435 15.58 -19.09 -96.70
C SER A 435 16.56 -18.89 -97.86
N ASN A 436 17.59 -18.07 -97.68
CA ASN A 436 18.63 -17.85 -98.69
C ASN A 436 19.48 -19.11 -98.90
N HIS A 437 19.78 -19.86 -97.83
CA HIS A 437 20.49 -21.14 -97.92
C HIS A 437 19.67 -22.17 -98.71
N GLU A 438 18.37 -22.29 -98.44
CA GLU A 438 17.48 -23.16 -99.21
C GLU A 438 17.41 -22.76 -100.69
N LEU A 439 17.34 -21.46 -100.99
CA LEU A 439 17.37 -20.96 -102.36
C LEU A 439 18.69 -21.30 -103.06
N ALA A 440 19.83 -21.09 -102.39
CA ALA A 440 21.15 -21.44 -102.92
C ALA A 440 21.27 -22.96 -103.14
N GLN A 441 20.73 -23.77 -102.23
CA GLN A 441 20.74 -25.23 -102.36
C GLN A 441 19.86 -25.70 -103.54
N ARG A 442 18.71 -25.05 -103.77
CA ARG A 442 17.87 -25.31 -104.95
C ARG A 442 18.59 -24.92 -106.24
N GLN A 443 19.22 -23.75 -106.29
CA GLN A 443 20.00 -23.30 -107.45
C GLN A 443 21.16 -24.25 -107.77
N LEU A 444 21.89 -24.73 -106.76
CA LEU A 444 22.93 -25.74 -106.94
C LEU A 444 22.36 -27.05 -107.46
N GLY A 445 21.21 -27.51 -106.94
CA GLY A 445 20.54 -28.71 -107.43
C GLY A 445 20.06 -28.60 -108.88
N ASP A 446 19.58 -27.43 -109.31
CA ASP A 446 19.15 -27.21 -110.70
C ASP A 446 20.35 -27.14 -111.67
N GLU A 447 21.47 -26.52 -111.26
CA GLU A 447 22.71 -26.55 -112.04
C GLU A 447 23.31 -27.97 -112.14
N GLU A 448 23.25 -28.76 -111.07
CA GLU A 448 23.65 -30.16 -111.08
C GLU A 448 22.82 -31.01 -112.04
N ARG A 449 21.51 -30.78 -112.08
CA ARG A 449 20.62 -31.41 -113.07
C ARG A 449 20.96 -30.98 -114.49
N ARG A 450 21.28 -29.70 -114.71
CA ARG A 450 21.67 -29.18 -116.02
C ARG A 450 22.98 -29.78 -116.53
N LEU A 451 23.93 -30.01 -115.63
CA LEU A 451 25.24 -30.60 -115.94
C LEU A 451 25.24 -32.14 -115.96
N GLY A 452 24.08 -32.79 -115.73
CA GLY A 452 23.97 -34.26 -115.69
C GLY A 452 24.63 -34.91 -114.48
N LEU A 453 24.98 -34.12 -113.46
CA LEU A 453 25.67 -34.51 -112.24
C LEU A 453 24.73 -34.43 -111.03
N SER A 454 23.55 -35.06 -111.12
CA SER A 454 22.59 -35.05 -110.00
C SER A 454 23.14 -35.87 -108.83
N GLY A 455 23.29 -35.24 -107.66
CA GLY A 455 23.67 -35.91 -106.41
C GLY A 455 25.05 -35.52 -105.87
N TYR A 456 25.85 -34.74 -106.62
CA TYR A 456 27.18 -34.31 -106.18
C TYR A 456 27.12 -33.42 -104.92
N SER A 457 26.21 -32.45 -104.85
CA SER A 457 26.02 -31.56 -103.69
C SER A 457 25.51 -32.32 -102.48
N SER A 458 24.66 -33.33 -102.68
CA SER A 458 24.19 -34.19 -101.59
C SER A 458 25.33 -35.04 -101.02
N THR A 459 26.15 -35.66 -101.88
CA THR A 459 27.35 -36.39 -101.43
C THR A 459 28.39 -35.48 -100.82
N ALA A 460 28.57 -34.25 -101.33
CA ALA A 460 29.50 -33.27 -100.77
C ALA A 460 29.03 -32.74 -99.40
N SER A 461 27.73 -32.50 -99.23
CA SER A 461 27.13 -32.11 -97.94
C SER A 461 27.23 -33.25 -96.92
N GLN A 462 26.96 -34.49 -97.33
CA GLN A 462 27.15 -35.65 -96.46
C GLN A 462 28.63 -35.84 -96.10
N LEU A 463 29.55 -35.62 -97.04
CA LEU A 463 30.99 -35.67 -96.76
C LEU A 463 31.43 -34.52 -95.84
N ALA A 464 30.85 -33.33 -95.98
CA ALA A 464 31.09 -32.19 -95.09
C ALA A 464 30.55 -32.45 -93.68
N GLU A 465 29.36 -33.05 -93.55
CA GLU A 465 28.77 -33.43 -92.27
C GLU A 465 29.55 -34.58 -91.61
N VAL A 466 30.00 -35.57 -92.39
CA VAL A 466 30.90 -36.64 -91.91
C VAL A 466 32.25 -36.06 -91.51
N ASN A 467 32.80 -35.08 -92.23
CA ASN A 467 34.02 -34.39 -91.83
C ASN A 467 33.81 -33.53 -90.56
N ALA A 468 32.68 -32.85 -90.42
CA ALA A 468 32.36 -32.05 -89.24
C ALA A 468 32.18 -32.92 -87.98
N THR A 469 31.44 -34.03 -88.11
CA THR A 469 31.29 -35.02 -87.05
C THR A 469 32.60 -35.72 -86.74
N LYS A 470 33.46 -35.98 -87.74
CA LYS A 470 34.82 -36.46 -87.52
C LYS A 470 35.67 -35.44 -86.75
N THR A 471 35.65 -34.17 -87.12
CA THR A 471 36.41 -33.13 -86.40
C THR A 471 35.93 -32.97 -84.95
N GLU A 472 34.61 -33.05 -84.71
CA GLU A 472 34.05 -33.04 -83.35
C GLU A 472 34.48 -34.28 -82.56
N LEU A 473 34.44 -35.46 -83.19
CA LEU A 473 34.95 -36.70 -82.59
C LEU A 473 36.44 -36.62 -82.29
N ASP A 474 37.23 -36.02 -83.16
CA ASP A 474 38.67 -35.85 -82.96
C ASP A 474 38.95 -34.83 -81.85
N LEU A 475 38.18 -33.73 -81.75
CA LEU A 475 38.27 -32.76 -80.63
C LEU A 475 37.88 -33.41 -79.29
N GLN A 476 36.83 -34.24 -79.28
CA GLN A 476 36.44 -34.99 -78.08
C GLN A 476 37.46 -36.06 -77.72
N LYS A 477 38.08 -36.73 -78.70
CA LYS A 477 39.21 -37.66 -78.45
C LYS A 477 40.41 -36.90 -77.90
N GLU A 478 40.72 -35.71 -78.41
CA GLU A 478 41.82 -34.86 -77.93
C GLU A 478 41.57 -34.42 -76.49
N SER A 479 40.37 -33.93 -76.16
CA SER A 479 39.97 -33.59 -74.79
C SER A 479 40.06 -34.81 -73.85
N LYS A 480 39.64 -36.00 -74.31
CA LYS A 480 39.76 -37.24 -73.53
C LYS A 480 41.22 -37.68 -73.37
N LEU A 481 42.07 -37.49 -74.39
CA LEU A 481 43.51 -37.78 -74.33
C LEU A 481 44.24 -36.81 -73.39
N GLU A 482 43.89 -35.52 -73.41
CA GLU A 482 44.39 -34.53 -72.44
C GLU A 482 43.98 -34.87 -71.02
N ALA A 483 42.72 -35.26 -70.80
CA ALA A 483 42.25 -35.73 -69.50
C ALA A 483 42.99 -36.99 -69.04
N LEU A 484 43.19 -37.97 -69.93
CA LEU A 484 43.99 -39.18 -69.65
C LEU A 484 45.45 -38.83 -69.31
N SER A 485 46.07 -37.93 -70.08
CA SER A 485 47.44 -37.46 -69.84
C SER A 485 47.56 -36.77 -68.48
N LYS A 486 46.57 -35.94 -68.12
CA LYS A 486 46.48 -35.30 -66.80
C LYS A 486 46.34 -36.33 -65.69
N THR A 487 45.49 -37.35 -65.86
CA THR A 487 45.36 -38.44 -64.85
C THR A 487 46.62 -39.29 -64.73
N ILE A 488 47.37 -39.51 -65.82
CA ILE A 488 48.66 -40.22 -65.78
C ILE A 488 49.71 -39.39 -65.05
N LEU A 489 49.74 -38.07 -65.27
CA LEU A 489 50.58 -37.13 -64.52
C LEU A 489 50.23 -37.13 -63.03
N GLU A 490 48.95 -37.07 -62.69
CA GLU A 490 48.47 -37.16 -61.30
C GLU A 490 48.81 -38.53 -60.67
N LEU A 491 48.62 -39.64 -61.39
CA LEU A 491 49.02 -40.97 -60.93
C LEU A 491 50.53 -41.06 -60.72
N ASN A 492 51.34 -40.52 -61.62
CA ASN A 492 52.80 -40.48 -61.47
C ASN A 492 53.23 -39.61 -60.27
N GLN A 493 52.56 -38.48 -60.02
CA GLN A 493 52.78 -37.68 -58.82
C GLN A 493 52.35 -38.42 -57.55
N ILE A 494 51.23 -39.14 -57.57
CA ILE A 494 50.78 -40.00 -56.46
C ILE A 494 51.78 -41.13 -56.23
N ILE A 495 52.28 -41.79 -57.28
CA ILE A 495 53.31 -42.83 -57.18
C ILE A 495 54.60 -42.24 -56.61
N ALA A 496 55.03 -41.06 -57.07
CA ALA A 496 56.21 -40.38 -56.56
C ALA A 496 56.05 -39.98 -55.09
N SER A 497 54.90 -39.45 -54.69
CA SER A 497 54.61 -39.09 -53.29
C SER A 497 54.50 -40.33 -52.39
N LYS A 498 53.88 -41.42 -52.86
CA LYS A 498 53.85 -42.70 -52.16
C LYS A 498 55.27 -43.28 -52.06
N LYS A 499 56.08 -43.24 -53.12
CA LYS A 499 57.50 -43.62 -53.07
C LYS A 499 58.26 -42.78 -52.05
N ALA A 500 58.04 -41.47 -51.99
CA ALA A 500 58.68 -40.60 -51.00
C ALA A 500 58.23 -40.90 -49.55
N LYS A 501 56.94 -41.19 -49.33
CA LYS A 501 56.41 -41.61 -48.01
C LYS A 501 56.90 -43.01 -47.60
N LEU A 502 57.02 -43.93 -48.55
CA LEU A 502 57.55 -45.28 -48.33
C LEU A 502 59.07 -45.30 -48.25
N ALA A 503 59.79 -44.30 -48.78
CA ALA A 503 61.26 -44.25 -48.77
C ALA A 503 61.87 -44.39 -47.35
N PRO A 504 61.40 -43.68 -46.31
CA PRO A 504 61.90 -43.87 -44.94
C PRO A 504 61.52 -45.22 -44.35
N ALA A 505 60.34 -45.78 -44.68
CA ALA A 505 59.95 -47.14 -44.27
C ALA A 505 60.82 -48.21 -44.96
N ILE A 506 61.13 -48.04 -46.25
CA ILE A 506 62.03 -48.90 -47.02
C ILE A 506 63.47 -48.76 -46.51
N GLN A 507 63.93 -47.55 -46.17
CA GLN A 507 65.23 -47.36 -45.51
C GLN A 507 65.25 -48.00 -44.12
N GLY A 508 64.15 -47.91 -43.36
CA GLY A 508 63.95 -48.60 -42.09
C GLY A 508 64.03 -50.12 -42.24
N PHE A 509 63.35 -50.70 -43.23
CA PHE A 509 63.45 -52.13 -43.56
C PHE A 509 64.83 -52.52 -44.08
N LYS A 510 65.51 -51.67 -44.86
CA LYS A 510 66.89 -51.92 -45.29
C LYS A 510 67.87 -51.91 -44.12
N LEU A 511 67.71 -50.99 -43.16
CA LEU A 511 68.47 -50.98 -41.92
C LEU A 511 68.14 -52.20 -41.06
N LEU A 512 66.86 -52.54 -40.90
CA LEU A 512 66.46 -53.73 -40.15
C LEU A 512 66.98 -55.02 -40.80
N ASN A 513 66.95 -55.12 -42.13
CA ASN A 513 67.48 -56.26 -42.88
C ASN A 513 69.01 -56.28 -42.92
N PHE A 514 69.67 -55.11 -42.84
CA PHE A 514 71.12 -55.03 -42.61
C PHE A 514 71.47 -55.51 -41.20
N TYR A 515 70.72 -55.12 -40.16
CA TYR A 515 70.89 -55.63 -38.80
C TYR A 515 70.54 -57.12 -38.65
N LEU A 516 69.54 -57.62 -39.39
CA LEU A 516 69.21 -59.06 -39.44
C LEU A 516 70.24 -59.89 -40.22
N ASN A 517 70.80 -59.37 -41.33
CA ASN A 517 71.84 -60.06 -42.10
C ASN A 517 73.25 -59.90 -41.52
N VAL A 518 73.47 -59.00 -40.56
CA VAL A 518 74.69 -58.97 -39.72
C VAL A 518 74.66 -60.08 -38.64
N SER A 519 73.53 -60.78 -38.45
CA SER A 519 73.36 -61.74 -37.34
C SER A 519 73.07 -63.20 -37.74
N LEU A 520 72.98 -63.58 -39.02
CA LEU A 520 72.81 -64.99 -39.42
C LEU A 520 73.52 -65.33 -40.75
N PRO A 521 74.57 -66.18 -40.73
CA PRO A 521 75.22 -66.68 -41.94
C PRO A 521 74.51 -67.91 -42.51
N PHE A 522 74.49 -68.01 -43.85
CA PHE A 522 74.44 -69.25 -44.65
C PHE A 522 73.13 -70.07 -44.73
N SER A 523 72.60 -70.23 -45.96
CA SER A 523 72.39 -71.52 -46.66
C SER A 523 71.22 -71.50 -47.67
N ALA A 524 71.43 -72.26 -48.76
CA ALA A 524 70.56 -72.79 -49.84
C ALA A 524 69.03 -72.76 -49.61
N VAL A 525 68.17 -72.58 -50.61
CA VAL A 525 68.04 -73.23 -51.95
C VAL A 525 67.36 -72.28 -52.93
#